data_AF-A0A4V3A9Y1-F1
#
_entry.id   AF-A0A4V3A9Y1-F1
#
_cell.length_a   1.000
_cell.length_b   1.000
_cell.length_c   1.000
_cell.angle_alpha   90.00
_cell.angle_beta   90.00
_cell.angle_gamma   90.00
#
_symmetry.space_group_name_H-M   'P 1'
#
loop_
_entity.id
_entity.type
_entity.pdbx_description
1 polymer ?
#
loop_
_entity_poly.entity_id
_entity_poly.type
_entity_poly.pdbx_seq_one_letter_code
_entity_poly.pdbx_strand_id
1 'polypeptide(L)'
;MPVVFSMSEAAWLHECDFYACTQDRAALLRAWPEALRPNALDLNHLAEEIEDSGEFQRRAARSLPLHVIQHLLKLRLHPDRQSERRWKKEVNGFRDQLRDVFAENPSFRAARTELAGDPFGPVQRDPCGGT
;
A
#
# COMPACT_ATOMS: atom_id res chain seq x y z
N MET A 1 8.55 20.83 36.21
CA MET A 1 8.70 21.32 34.83
C MET A 1 8.09 20.28 33.90
N PRO A 2 6.87 20.46 33.38
CA PRO A 2 6.38 19.56 32.33
C PRO A 2 6.94 20.06 31.00
N VAL A 3 7.72 19.22 30.32
CA VAL A 3 8.04 19.43 28.91
C VAL A 3 6.75 19.11 28.15
N VAL A 4 5.98 20.15 27.85
CA VAL A 4 4.82 20.03 26.96
C VAL A 4 5.41 19.80 25.57
N PHE A 5 5.33 18.55 25.10
CA PHE A 5 5.73 18.18 23.75
C PHE A 5 4.74 18.83 22.78
N SER A 6 5.02 20.08 22.40
CA SER A 6 4.33 20.77 21.32
C SER A 6 4.81 20.17 19.99
N MET A 7 4.40 18.93 19.73
CA MET A 7 4.40 18.38 18.38
C MET A 7 3.18 18.99 17.70
N SER A 8 3.39 19.99 16.84
CA SER A 8 2.31 20.76 16.22
C SER A 8 1.30 19.84 15.54
N GLU A 9 0.03 19.93 15.93
CA GLU A 9 -1.13 19.29 15.28
C GLU A 9 -1.16 19.53 13.76
N ALA A 10 -0.54 20.62 13.28
CA ALA A 10 -0.42 20.96 11.87
C ALA A 10 0.36 19.95 11.02
N ALA A 11 1.35 19.24 11.59
CA ALA A 11 2.15 18.25 10.85
C ALA A 11 1.37 16.94 10.56
N TRP A 12 0.28 16.71 11.31
CA TRP A 12 -0.57 15.53 11.17
C TRP A 12 -1.74 15.74 10.20
N LEU A 13 -2.16 17.00 9.99
CA LEU A 13 -3.49 17.30 9.44
C LEU A 13 -3.50 17.91 8.04
N HIS A 14 -2.37 18.40 7.52
CA HIS A 14 -2.36 19.04 6.21
C HIS A 14 -1.34 18.39 5.25
N GLU A 15 -1.88 17.68 4.25
CA GLU A 15 -1.26 17.37 2.94
C GLU A 15 -0.17 16.30 2.86
N CYS A 16 0.04 15.48 3.90
CA CYS A 16 1.12 14.49 3.87
C CYS A 16 0.71 13.17 3.23
N ASP A 17 1.55 12.73 2.30
CA ASP A 17 1.53 11.39 1.72
C ASP A 17 1.57 10.32 2.83
N PHE A 18 0.52 9.49 2.91
CA PHE A 18 0.36 8.53 4.00
C PHE A 18 1.55 7.55 4.07
N TYR A 19 1.99 7.01 2.93
CA TYR A 19 3.15 6.13 2.84
C TYR A 19 4.39 6.82 3.41
N ALA A 20 4.76 8.01 2.93
CA ALA A 20 5.90 8.74 3.45
C ALA A 20 5.79 8.99 4.96
N CYS A 21 4.59 9.35 5.44
CA CYS A 21 4.33 9.57 6.86
C CYS A 21 4.59 8.31 7.70
N THR A 22 4.16 7.13 7.24
CA THR A 22 4.43 5.87 7.95
C THR A 22 5.93 5.58 8.06
N GLN A 23 6.70 5.83 6.99
CA GLN A 23 8.15 5.63 6.98
C GLN A 23 8.87 6.56 7.97
N ASP A 24 8.54 7.86 7.91
CA ASP A 24 9.15 8.85 8.80
C ASP A 24 8.86 8.57 10.27
N ARG A 25 7.62 8.16 10.59
CA ARG A 25 7.22 7.86 11.97
C ARG A 25 7.88 6.58 12.49
N ALA A 26 7.97 5.54 11.67
CA ALA A 26 8.69 4.32 12.04
C ALA A 26 10.17 4.64 12.34
N ALA A 27 10.80 5.51 11.53
CA ALA A 27 12.16 5.97 11.77
C ALA A 27 12.31 6.76 13.09
N LEU A 28 11.37 7.67 13.38
CA LEU A 28 11.36 8.42 14.65
C LEU A 28 11.19 7.53 15.87
N LEU A 29 10.33 6.51 15.79
CA LEU A 29 10.13 5.55 16.88
C LEU A 29 11.38 4.71 17.14
N ARG A 30 12.09 4.30 16.09
CA ARG A 30 13.38 3.59 16.20
C ARG A 30 14.49 4.47 16.79
N ALA A 31 14.51 5.75 16.42
CA ALA A 31 15.48 6.73 16.91
C ALA A 31 15.17 7.27 18.33
N TRP A 32 14.06 6.85 18.94
CA TRP A 32 13.63 7.36 20.24
C TRP A 32 14.66 7.03 21.34
N PRO A 33 15.10 8.02 22.15
CA PRO A 33 16.10 7.80 23.19
C PRO A 33 15.68 6.75 24.22
N GLU A 34 16.55 5.77 24.48
CA GLU A 34 16.30 4.68 25.45
C GLU A 34 15.88 5.21 26.83
N ALA A 35 16.55 6.27 27.29
CA ALA A 35 16.28 6.90 28.59
C ALA A 35 14.86 7.49 28.73
N LEU A 36 14.14 7.68 27.62
CA LEU A 36 12.79 8.23 27.55
C LEU A 36 11.77 7.19 27.06
N ARG A 37 12.15 5.91 26.96
CA ARG A 37 11.23 4.87 26.51
C ARG A 37 10.20 4.53 27.59
N PRO A 38 8.92 4.40 27.24
CA PRO A 38 7.92 3.86 28.16
C PRO A 38 8.21 2.39 28.46
N ASN A 39 8.29 2.01 29.74
CA ASN A 39 8.64 0.65 30.17
C ASN A 39 7.70 -0.47 29.69
N ALA A 40 6.52 -0.14 29.18
CA ALA A 40 5.50 -1.11 28.75
C ALA A 40 5.21 -1.08 27.25
N LEU A 41 5.97 -0.30 26.46
CA LEU A 41 5.72 -0.13 25.03
C LEU A 41 6.95 -0.55 24.22
N ASP A 42 6.79 -1.61 23.42
CA ASP A 42 7.79 -1.99 22.44
C ASP A 42 7.72 -1.06 21.23
N LEU A 43 8.57 -0.02 21.25
CA LEU A 43 8.65 0.97 20.17
C LEU A 43 9.16 0.37 18.86
N ASN A 44 9.92 -0.73 18.89
CA ASN A 44 10.40 -1.37 17.67
C ASN A 44 9.26 -2.10 16.98
N HIS A 45 8.47 -2.86 17.74
CA HIS A 45 7.30 -3.54 17.20
C HIS A 45 6.27 -2.55 16.66
N LEU A 46 5.98 -1.46 17.39
CA LEU A 46 5.08 -0.42 16.91
C LEU A 46 5.59 0.29 15.64
N ALA A 47 6.90 0.51 15.53
CA ALA A 47 7.50 1.07 14.32
C ALA A 47 7.31 0.15 13.11
N GLU A 48 7.46 -1.16 13.32
CA GLU A 48 7.23 -2.19 12.29
C GLU A 48 5.77 -2.20 11.82
N GLU A 49 4.80 -2.22 12.74
CA GLU A 49 3.37 -2.19 12.38
C GLU A 49 2.98 -0.95 11.56
N ILE A 50 3.55 0.21 11.91
CA ILE A 50 3.31 1.46 11.19
C ILE A 50 3.93 1.39 9.78
N GLU A 51 5.17 0.91 9.66
CA GLU A 51 5.85 0.75 8.37
C GLU A 51 5.11 -0.25 7.46
N ASP A 52 4.67 -1.37 8.02
CA ASP A 52 3.88 -2.39 7.32
C ASP A 52 2.56 -1.86 6.79
N SER A 53 1.93 -0.94 7.52
CA SER A 53 0.71 -0.26 7.08
C SER A 53 0.96 0.57 5.81
N GLY A 54 2.10 1.25 5.72
CA GLY A 54 2.54 1.94 4.50
C GLY A 54 2.82 0.96 3.36
N GLU A 55 3.57 -0.10 3.63
CA GLU A 55 3.91 -1.09 2.61
C GLU A 55 2.68 -1.84 2.09
N PHE A 56 1.64 -2.02 2.92
CA PHE A 56 0.34 -2.51 2.48
C PHE A 56 -0.30 -1.60 1.41
N GLN A 57 -0.31 -0.29 1.62
CA GLN A 57 -0.83 0.68 0.63
C GLN A 57 -0.03 0.62 -0.68
N ARG A 58 1.31 0.50 -0.59
CA ARG A 58 2.18 0.33 -1.78
C ARG A 58 1.84 -0.95 -2.56
N ARG A 59 1.65 -2.08 -1.85
CA ARG A 59 1.23 -3.36 -2.45
C ARG A 59 -0.16 -3.28 -3.09
N ALA A 60 -1.10 -2.57 -2.46
CA ALA A 60 -2.43 -2.31 -3.01
C ALA A 60 -2.34 -1.50 -4.32
N ALA A 61 -1.52 -0.44 -4.36
CA ALA A 61 -1.30 0.38 -5.55
C ALA A 61 -0.76 -0.44 -6.74
N ARG A 62 0.03 -1.48 -6.49
CA ARG A 62 0.55 -2.40 -7.53
C ARG A 62 -0.45 -3.47 -7.96
N SER A 63 -1.18 -4.06 -7.02
CA SER A 63 -2.05 -5.22 -7.27
C SER A 63 -3.44 -4.86 -7.84
N LEU A 64 -4.06 -3.77 -7.37
CA LEU A 64 -5.39 -3.36 -7.79
C LEU A 64 -5.51 -3.10 -9.31
N PRO A 65 -4.56 -2.42 -9.98
CA PRO A 65 -4.58 -2.28 -11.44
C PRO A 65 -4.57 -3.64 -12.17
N LEU A 66 -3.79 -4.60 -11.68
CA LEU A 66 -3.72 -5.96 -12.26
C LEU A 66 -5.06 -6.67 -12.14
N HIS A 67 -5.73 -6.57 -10.99
CA HIS A 67 -7.07 -7.12 -10.81
C HIS A 67 -8.08 -6.47 -11.76
N VAL A 68 -8.04 -5.15 -11.96
CA VAL A 68 -8.90 -4.46 -12.93
C VAL A 68 -8.65 -5.00 -14.34
N ILE A 69 -7.40 -5.08 -14.79
CA ILE A 69 -7.04 -5.58 -16.12
C ILE A 69 -7.52 -7.03 -16.30
N GLN A 70 -7.24 -7.90 -15.32
CA GLN A 70 -7.63 -9.30 -15.36
C GLN A 70 -9.16 -9.46 -15.52
N HIS A 71 -9.95 -8.69 -14.79
CA HIS A 71 -11.42 -8.79 -14.88
C HIS A 71 -11.97 -8.17 -16.17
N LEU A 72 -11.35 -7.11 -16.69
CA LEU A 72 -11.70 -6.58 -18.02
C LEU A 72 -11.42 -7.59 -19.14
N LEU A 73 -10.29 -8.33 -19.04
CA LEU A 73 -9.99 -9.41 -19.97
C LEU A 73 -11.00 -10.56 -19.85
N LYS A 74 -11.36 -10.98 -18.63
CA LYS A 74 -12.41 -11.98 -18.40
C LYS A 74 -13.73 -11.54 -19.04
N LEU A 75 -14.14 -10.28 -18.87
CA LEU A 75 -15.36 -9.73 -19.47
C LEU A 75 -15.33 -9.70 -21.00
N ARG A 76 -14.16 -9.50 -21.61
CA ARG A 76 -14.02 -9.46 -23.08
C ARG A 76 -13.98 -10.85 -23.71
N LEU A 77 -13.38 -11.82 -23.02
CA LEU A 77 -13.05 -13.14 -23.58
C LEU A 77 -14.00 -14.25 -23.11
N HIS A 78 -14.70 -14.08 -21.99
CA HIS A 78 -15.59 -15.10 -21.41
C HIS A 78 -17.03 -14.56 -21.28
N PRO A 79 -17.92 -14.85 -22.25
CA PRO A 79 -19.29 -14.35 -22.26
C PRO A 79 -20.23 -15.17 -21.35
N ASP A 80 -19.83 -15.44 -20.10
CA ASP A 80 -20.75 -16.00 -19.10
C ASP A 80 -21.56 -14.87 -18.45
N ARG A 81 -22.84 -14.81 -18.79
CA ARG A 81 -23.77 -13.75 -18.33
C ARG A 81 -23.96 -13.73 -16.80
N GLN A 82 -23.78 -14.86 -16.12
CA GLN A 82 -23.92 -14.93 -14.66
C GLN A 82 -22.70 -14.30 -13.97
N SER A 83 -21.50 -14.64 -14.44
CA SER A 83 -20.26 -14.08 -13.92
C SER A 83 -20.01 -12.62 -14.34
N GLU A 84 -20.55 -12.18 -15.48
CA GLU A 84 -20.38 -10.81 -16.01
C GLU A 84 -20.79 -9.74 -15.00
N ARG A 85 -21.96 -9.89 -14.37
CA ARG A 85 -22.46 -8.92 -13.37
C ARG A 85 -21.55 -8.83 -12.16
N ARG A 86 -21.05 -9.98 -11.69
CA ARG A 86 -20.12 -10.07 -10.56
C ARG A 86 -18.79 -9.40 -10.88
N TRP A 87 -18.18 -9.74 -12.03
CA TRP A 87 -16.90 -9.16 -12.42
C TRP A 87 -16.98 -7.66 -12.67
N LYS A 88 -18.09 -7.15 -13.23
CA LYS A 88 -18.31 -5.70 -13.34
C LYS A 88 -18.35 -5.01 -11.98
N LYS A 89 -19.01 -5.63 -10.99
CA LYS A 89 -19.02 -5.13 -9.60
C LYS A 89 -17.63 -5.15 -8.98
N GLU A 90 -16.88 -6.22 -9.18
CA GLU A 90 -15.50 -6.35 -8.69
C GLU A 90 -14.57 -5.30 -9.33
N VAL A 91 -14.66 -5.06 -10.65
CA VAL A 91 -13.92 -3.99 -11.35
C VAL A 91 -14.19 -2.62 -10.73
N ASN A 92 -15.46 -2.30 -10.44
CA ASN A 92 -15.82 -1.03 -9.83
C ASN A 92 -15.23 -0.93 -8.41
N GLY A 93 -15.33 -1.99 -7.61
CA GLY A 93 -14.72 -2.05 -6.27
C GLY A 93 -13.21 -1.84 -6.30
N PHE A 94 -12.49 -2.50 -7.22
CA PHE A 94 -11.04 -2.30 -7.36
C PHE A 94 -10.68 -0.88 -7.82
N ARG A 95 -11.50 -0.27 -8.69
CA ARG A 95 -11.29 1.12 -9.13
C ARG A 95 -11.53 2.12 -8.01
N ASP A 96 -12.54 1.91 -7.18
CA ASP A 96 -12.81 2.75 -6.01
C ASP A 96 -11.67 2.64 -5.01
N GLN A 97 -11.25 1.41 -4.65
CA GLN A 97 -10.09 1.20 -3.79
C GLN A 97 -8.82 1.84 -4.34
N LEU A 98 -8.59 1.72 -5.65
CA LEU A 98 -7.43 2.34 -6.29
C LEU A 98 -7.49 3.87 -6.19
N ARG A 99 -8.66 4.48 -6.38
CA ARG A 99 -8.83 5.94 -6.23
C ARG A 99 -8.47 6.37 -4.80
N ASP A 100 -8.92 5.62 -3.80
CA ASP A 100 -8.72 5.96 -2.39
C ASP A 100 -7.23 5.84 -2.03
N VAL A 101 -6.56 4.75 -2.43
CA VAL A 101 -5.09 4.58 -2.28
C VAL A 101 -4.33 5.77 -2.87
N PHE A 102 -4.68 6.21 -4.07
CA PHE A 102 -4.04 7.36 -4.75
C PHE A 102 -4.48 8.74 -4.25
N ALA A 103 -5.53 8.81 -3.43
CA ALA A 103 -5.93 10.03 -2.75
C ALA A 103 -5.14 10.20 -1.44
N GLU A 104 -4.94 9.10 -0.71
CA GLU A 104 -4.16 9.06 0.53
C GLU A 104 -2.64 9.12 0.28
N ASN A 105 -2.18 8.73 -0.91
CA ASN A 105 -0.76 8.68 -1.28
C ASN A 105 -0.47 9.46 -2.59
N PRO A 106 -0.44 10.81 -2.56
CA PRO A 106 -0.18 11.60 -3.76
C PRO A 106 1.18 11.31 -4.43
N SER A 107 2.22 10.92 -3.68
CA SER A 107 3.55 10.61 -4.21
C SER A 107 3.54 9.40 -5.13
N PHE A 108 2.60 8.46 -4.94
CA PHE A 108 2.44 7.30 -5.81
C PHE A 108 2.13 7.71 -7.25
N ARG A 109 1.58 8.91 -7.49
CA ARG A 109 1.32 9.43 -8.84
C ARG A 109 2.61 9.71 -9.61
N ALA A 110 3.65 10.19 -8.91
CA ALA A 110 4.97 10.37 -9.51
C ALA A 110 5.66 9.01 -9.70
N ALA A 111 5.49 8.09 -8.75
CA ALA A 111 6.10 6.76 -8.78
C ALA A 111 5.34 5.71 -9.62
N ARG A 112 4.31 6.08 -10.41
CA ARG A 112 3.44 5.10 -11.12
C ARG A 112 4.21 4.08 -11.96
N THR A 113 5.26 4.53 -12.66
CA THR A 113 6.08 3.65 -13.51
C THR A 113 6.81 2.60 -12.67
N GLU A 114 7.34 3.01 -11.51
CA GLU A 114 8.02 2.12 -10.59
C GLU A 114 7.02 1.14 -9.93
N LEU A 115 5.87 1.66 -9.48
CA LEU A 115 4.80 0.86 -8.86
C LEU A 115 4.21 -0.17 -9.82
N ALA A 116 4.12 0.15 -11.11
CA ALA A 116 3.69 -0.80 -12.12
C ALA A 116 4.65 -2.01 -12.18
N GLY A 117 5.96 -1.78 -12.03
CA GLY A 117 7.00 -2.81 -12.05
C GLY A 117 6.90 -3.74 -13.26
N ASP A 118 7.54 -4.90 -13.19
CA ASP A 118 7.20 -6.02 -14.06
C ASP A 118 5.97 -6.74 -13.47
N PRO A 119 4.81 -6.72 -14.13
CA PRO A 119 3.60 -7.36 -13.62
C PRO A 119 3.65 -8.90 -13.73
N PHE A 120 4.56 -9.45 -14.53
CA PHE A 120 4.68 -10.89 -14.74
C PHE A 120 5.71 -11.56 -13.82
N GLY A 121 6.46 -10.77 -13.05
CA GLY A 121 7.56 -11.27 -12.23
C GLY A 121 8.64 -11.96 -13.08
N PRO A 122 9.68 -12.52 -12.46
CA PRO A 122 10.60 -13.38 -13.20
C PRO A 122 9.80 -14.55 -13.80
N VAL A 123 9.91 -14.73 -15.12
CA VAL A 123 9.33 -15.89 -15.82
C VAL A 123 9.87 -17.14 -15.13
N GLN A 124 9.02 -17.80 -14.35
CA GLN A 124 9.34 -19.09 -13.75
C GLN A 124 9.38 -20.09 -14.90
N ARG A 125 10.60 -20.34 -15.41
CA ARG A 125 10.84 -21.42 -16.36
C ARG A 125 10.68 -22.71 -15.59
N ASP A 126 9.45 -23.19 -15.47
CA ASP A 126 9.22 -24.58 -15.12
C ASP A 126 9.97 -25.42 -16.17
N PRO A 127 10.91 -26.29 -15.77
CA PRO A 127 11.55 -27.21 -16.69
C PRO A 127 10.48 -28.22 -17.15
N CYS A 128 9.71 -27.85 -18.17
CA CYS A 128 8.84 -28.75 -18.89
C CYS A 128 9.71 -29.82 -19.56
N GLY A 129 9.59 -31.06 -19.08
CA GLY A 129 9.89 -32.27 -19.83
C GLY A 129 11.36 -32.69 -19.85
N GLY A 130 11.79 -33.38 -18.79
CA GLY A 130 12.85 -34.37 -18.91
C GLY A 130 12.34 -35.58 -19.69
N THR A 131 13.13 -35.99 -20.68
CA THR A 131 13.03 -37.13 -21.60
C THR A 131 12.48 -38.42 -21.02
#